data_AF-A0A653LVI6-F1
#
_entry.id   AF-A0A653LVI6-F1
#
_cell.length_a   1.000
_cell.length_b   1.000
_cell.length_c   1.000
_cell.angle_alpha   90.00
_cell.angle_beta   90.00
_cell.angle_gamma   90.00
#
_symmetry.space_group_name_H-M   'P 1'
#
loop_
_entity.id
_entity.type
_entity.pdbx_description
1 polymer ?
#
loop_
_entity_poly.entity_id
_entity_poly.type
_entity_poly.pdbx_seq_one_letter_code
_entity_poly.pdbx_strand_id
1 'polypeptide(L)'
;MLGGDLALATEARLELGCTIHVCTVCRRQREDLPEGYDQPGIGLAAALSERMAGSGIAVIPVECLSVCKRPCTIALAAEGKWTYLIGDLDAGLHLDEIVSGAEKFAASANGIVPWKERPASFRKGVVARVPPLPRQQGSDQ
;
A
#
# COMPACT_ATOMS: atom_id res chain seq x y z
N MET A 1 -14.86 16.68 26.50
CA MET A 1 -15.10 17.03 25.08
C MET A 1 -13.87 16.72 24.22
N LEU A 2 -13.42 15.46 24.20
CA LEU A 2 -12.33 14.97 23.34
C LEU A 2 -12.71 13.57 22.83
N GLY A 3 -13.89 13.45 22.22
CA GLY A 3 -14.40 12.20 21.65
C GLY A 3 -14.80 12.30 20.18
N GLY A 4 -14.57 13.45 19.54
CA GLY A 4 -15.02 13.73 18.17
C GLY A 4 -14.05 13.27 17.07
N ASP A 5 -12.74 13.40 17.29
CA ASP A 5 -11.75 13.17 16.22
C ASP A 5 -11.45 11.69 15.95
N LEU A 6 -11.57 10.81 16.95
CA LEU A 6 -11.30 9.38 16.78
C LEU A 6 -12.47 8.65 16.10
N ALA A 7 -13.71 9.12 16.30
CA ALA A 7 -14.90 8.55 15.67
C ALA A 7 -14.94 8.88 14.16
N LEU A 8 -14.65 10.13 13.76
CA LEU A 8 -14.58 10.49 12.34
C LEU A 8 -13.43 9.77 11.59
N ALA A 9 -12.27 9.57 12.24
CA ALA A 9 -11.18 8.77 11.66
C ALA A 9 -11.55 7.28 11.52
N THR A 10 -12.47 6.79 12.36
CA THR A 10 -12.99 5.41 12.30
C THR A 10 -14.08 5.26 11.24
N GLU A 11 -14.95 6.25 11.08
CA GLU A 11 -16.00 6.27 10.06
C GLU A 11 -15.44 6.52 8.65
N ALA A 12 -14.43 7.40 8.48
CA ALA A 12 -13.73 7.55 7.21
C ALA A 12 -12.92 6.29 6.82
N ARG A 13 -12.53 5.47 7.80
CA ARG A 13 -11.90 4.15 7.56
C ARG A 13 -12.88 3.10 7.06
N LEU A 14 -14.20 3.29 7.22
CA LEU A 14 -15.20 2.26 6.93
C LEU A 14 -15.58 2.13 5.44
N GLU A 15 -15.18 3.07 4.57
CA GLU A 15 -15.44 2.98 3.11
C GLU A 15 -14.21 3.16 2.21
N LEU A 16 -12.99 3.10 2.74
CA LEU A 16 -11.79 3.12 1.89
C LEU A 16 -11.67 1.77 1.17
N GLY A 17 -12.04 1.73 -0.11
CA GLY A 17 -11.96 0.54 -0.95
C GLY A 17 -10.52 -0.01 -1.15
N CYS A 18 -9.51 0.76 -0.75
CA CYS A 18 -8.09 0.40 -0.71
C CYS A 18 -7.31 1.25 0.30
N THR A 19 -6.34 0.64 0.97
CA THR A 19 -5.23 1.30 1.67
C THR A 19 -3.91 0.84 1.04
N ILE A 20 -3.03 1.79 0.74
CA ILE A 20 -1.65 1.57 0.32
C ILE A 20 -0.75 1.68 1.56
N HIS A 21 -0.24 0.56 2.05
CA HIS A 21 0.78 0.55 3.09
C HIS A 21 2.16 0.65 2.47
N VAL A 22 2.99 1.62 2.86
CA VAL A 22 4.33 1.83 2.30
C VAL A 22 5.39 1.52 3.35
N CYS A 23 6.25 0.55 3.10
CA CYS A 23 7.37 0.25 4.00
C CYS A 23 8.42 1.35 3.93
N THR A 24 8.72 2.02 5.05
CA THR A 24 9.66 3.15 5.08
C THR A 24 11.07 2.78 5.58
N VAL A 25 11.28 1.58 6.12
CA VAL A 25 12.59 1.16 6.65
C VAL A 25 13.42 0.28 5.72
N CYS A 26 12.85 -0.16 4.59
CA CYS A 26 13.60 -0.92 3.59
C CYS A 26 14.80 -0.11 3.09
N ARG A 27 16.00 -0.71 3.14
CA ARG A 27 17.24 -0.10 2.65
C ARG A 27 17.60 -0.69 1.29
N ARG A 28 17.84 0.15 0.30
CA ARG A 28 18.41 -0.25 -1.00
C ARG A 28 19.86 0.21 -1.06
N GLN A 29 20.76 -0.72 -1.34
CA GLN A 29 22.20 -0.43 -1.42
C GLN A 29 22.48 0.57 -2.55
N ARG A 30 23.28 1.58 -2.24
CA ARG A 30 23.62 2.72 -3.08
C ARG A 30 25.03 3.17 -2.74
N GLU A 31 26.00 2.69 -3.49
CA GLU A 31 27.44 3.00 -3.28
C GLU A 31 27.76 4.49 -3.48
N ASP A 32 26.89 5.21 -4.21
CA ASP A 32 27.01 6.64 -4.46
C ASP A 32 26.58 7.52 -3.26
N LEU A 33 26.03 6.93 -2.19
CA LEU A 33 25.59 7.66 -1.00
C LEU A 33 26.55 7.44 0.18
N PRO A 34 26.76 8.47 1.05
CA PRO A 34 27.67 8.36 2.20
C PRO A 34 27.35 7.20 3.15
N GLU A 35 26.06 6.91 3.35
CA GLU A 35 25.58 5.83 4.22
C GLU A 35 25.58 4.45 3.53
N GLY A 36 25.89 4.39 2.23
CA GLY A 36 25.87 3.16 1.42
C GLY A 36 24.46 2.64 1.07
N TYR A 37 23.39 3.35 1.46
CA TYR A 37 22.02 2.99 1.12
C TYR A 37 21.08 4.19 1.06
N ASP A 38 19.96 4.05 0.34
CA ASP A 38 18.78 4.91 0.47
C ASP A 38 17.59 4.16 1.11
N GLN A 39 16.57 4.93 1.48
CA GLN A 39 15.28 4.44 1.98
C GLN A 39 14.15 4.91 1.05
N PRO A 40 13.97 4.26 -0.11
CA PRO A 40 13.10 4.77 -1.17
C PRO A 40 11.63 4.86 -0.75
N GLY A 41 11.22 4.09 0.26
CA GLY A 41 9.86 4.10 0.79
C GLY A 41 9.43 5.42 1.43
N ILE A 42 10.37 6.20 1.99
CA ILE A 42 10.05 7.51 2.59
C ILE A 42 9.56 8.46 1.50
N GLY A 43 10.32 8.59 0.41
CA GLY A 43 9.94 9.43 -0.73
C GLY A 43 8.68 8.93 -1.42
N LEU A 44 8.54 7.61 -1.58
CA LEU A 44 7.34 7.03 -2.19
C LEU A 44 6.07 7.30 -1.36
N ALA A 45 6.14 7.18 -0.03
CA ALA A 45 5.00 7.44 0.84
C ALA A 45 4.53 8.90 0.74
N ALA A 46 5.48 9.85 0.71
CA ALA A 46 5.16 11.27 0.54
C ALA A 46 4.50 11.55 -0.82
N ALA A 47 5.10 11.05 -1.91
CA ALA A 47 4.59 11.25 -3.27
C ALA A 47 3.19 10.63 -3.47
N LEU A 48 2.95 9.43 -2.92
CA LEU A 48 1.64 8.80 -2.97
C LEU A 48 0.62 9.56 -2.12
N SER A 49 1.00 10.06 -0.94
CA SER A 49 0.08 10.82 -0.07
C SER A 49 -0.41 12.09 -0.77
N GLU A 50 0.47 12.78 -1.49
CA GLU A 50 0.09 13.94 -2.32
C GLU A 50 -0.82 13.54 -3.48
N ARG A 51 -0.45 12.51 -4.25
CA ARG A 51 -1.21 12.06 -5.42
C ARG A 51 -2.59 11.50 -5.10
N MET A 52 -2.76 10.89 -3.92
CA MET A 52 -4.01 10.25 -3.51
C MET A 52 -4.90 11.17 -2.67
N ALA A 53 -4.51 12.43 -2.45
CA ALA A 53 -5.33 13.40 -1.72
C ALA A 53 -6.72 13.53 -2.38
N GLY A 54 -7.78 13.25 -1.61
CA GLY A 54 -9.18 13.30 -2.08
C GLY A 54 -9.64 12.11 -2.94
N SER A 55 -8.80 11.10 -3.17
CA SER A 55 -9.14 9.94 -4.01
C SER A 55 -10.02 8.87 -3.35
N GLY A 56 -10.14 8.89 -2.01
CA GLY A 56 -10.74 7.79 -1.26
C GLY A 56 -9.84 6.54 -1.17
N ILE A 57 -8.53 6.67 -1.42
CA ILE A 57 -7.52 5.65 -1.13
C ILE A 57 -6.54 6.21 -0.10
N ALA A 58 -6.42 5.55 1.04
CA ALA A 58 -5.49 5.97 2.08
C ALA A 58 -4.06 5.51 1.76
N VAL A 59 -3.08 6.35 2.13
CA VAL A 59 -1.66 6.02 2.08
C VAL A 59 -1.15 6.03 3.51
N ILE A 60 -0.64 4.88 3.98
CA ILE A 60 -0.20 4.70 5.36
C ILE A 60 1.25 4.23 5.35
N PRO A 61 2.20 5.06 5.81
CA PRO A 61 3.55 4.61 6.09
C PRO A 61 3.51 3.52 7.17
N VAL A 62 4.25 2.45 6.98
CA VAL A 62 4.43 1.39 7.97
C VAL A 62 5.92 1.14 8.19
N GLU A 63 6.26 0.72 9.40
CA GLU A 63 7.66 0.47 9.74
C GLU A 63 8.24 -0.64 8.85
N CYS A 64 7.65 -1.83 8.80
CA CYS A 64 8.24 -2.96 8.08
C CYS A 64 7.19 -3.89 7.46
N LEU A 65 7.48 -4.37 6.24
CA LEU A 65 6.73 -5.45 5.57
C LEU A 65 7.55 -6.74 5.43
N SER A 66 8.74 -6.80 6.02
CA SER A 66 9.67 -7.94 5.98
C SER A 66 10.13 -8.36 4.57
N VAL A 67 10.06 -7.46 3.58
CA VAL A 67 10.51 -7.70 2.20
C VAL A 67 11.80 -6.94 1.88
N CYS A 68 12.73 -6.86 2.84
CA CYS A 68 13.93 -6.03 2.74
C CYS A 68 14.85 -6.36 1.55
N LYS A 69 14.74 -7.56 0.96
CA LYS A 69 15.50 -7.96 -0.23
C LYS A 69 14.93 -7.42 -1.55
N ARG A 70 13.73 -6.81 -1.54
CA ARG A 70 13.04 -6.27 -2.72
C ARG A 70 12.54 -4.82 -2.50
N PRO A 71 13.42 -3.88 -2.13
CA PRO A 71 13.05 -2.47 -1.97
C PRO A 71 12.74 -1.83 -3.35
N CYS A 72 11.79 -0.90 -3.48
CA CYS A 72 10.80 -0.46 -2.49
C CYS A 72 9.59 -1.41 -2.43
N THR A 73 8.90 -1.48 -1.28
CA THR A 73 7.78 -2.41 -1.07
C THR A 73 6.53 -1.68 -0.58
N ILE A 74 5.39 -2.03 -1.16
CA ILE A 74 4.06 -1.62 -0.67
C ILE A 74 3.17 -2.84 -0.40
N ALA A 75 2.10 -2.63 0.37
CA ALA A 75 0.96 -3.53 0.39
C ALA A 75 -0.33 -2.82 0.00
N LEU A 76 -1.18 -3.50 -0.78
CA LEU A 76 -2.55 -3.07 -1.05
C LEU A 76 -3.51 -3.95 -0.23
N ALA A 77 -4.28 -3.32 0.64
CA ALA A 77 -5.20 -4.00 1.54
C ALA A 77 -6.57 -3.30 1.57
N ALA A 78 -7.62 -4.08 1.84
CA ALA A 78 -8.95 -3.58 2.16
C ALA A 78 -9.72 -4.70 2.87
N GLU A 79 -10.76 -4.34 3.62
CA GLU A 79 -11.59 -5.32 4.31
C GLU A 79 -12.22 -6.31 3.32
N GLY A 80 -12.18 -7.60 3.64
CA GLY A 80 -12.78 -8.66 2.82
C GLY A 80 -12.07 -8.93 1.49
N LYS A 81 -10.99 -8.21 1.18
CA LYS A 81 -10.20 -8.38 -0.06
C LYS A 81 -8.88 -9.09 0.21
N TRP A 82 -8.39 -9.79 -0.80
CA TRP A 82 -7.02 -10.32 -0.82
C TRP A 82 -6.03 -9.17 -0.65
N THR A 83 -5.00 -9.36 0.17
CA THR A 83 -3.92 -8.38 0.33
C THR A 83 -2.78 -8.70 -0.64
N TYR A 84 -2.24 -7.68 -1.30
CA TYR A 84 -1.06 -7.81 -2.17
C TYR A 84 0.15 -7.23 -1.47
N LEU A 85 1.28 -7.93 -1.49
CA LEU A 85 2.60 -7.35 -1.23
C LEU A 85 3.34 -7.24 -2.55
N ILE A 86 3.86 -6.06 -2.86
CA ILE A 86 4.52 -5.75 -4.13
C ILE A 86 5.87 -5.12 -3.82
N GLY A 87 6.95 -5.76 -4.26
CA GLY A 87 8.33 -5.31 -4.12
C GLY A 87 8.97 -4.91 -5.46
N ASP A 88 10.26 -4.58 -5.42
CA ASP A 88 11.05 -4.08 -6.56
C ASP A 88 10.44 -2.83 -7.22
N LEU A 89 9.77 -2.00 -6.41
CA LEU A 89 9.21 -0.74 -6.89
C LEU A 89 10.29 0.34 -6.90
N ASP A 90 10.29 1.12 -7.96
CA ASP A 90 11.08 2.34 -8.04
C ASP A 90 10.19 3.55 -7.72
N ALA A 91 10.60 4.34 -6.72
CA ALA A 91 9.82 5.46 -6.22
C ALA A 91 9.67 6.61 -7.22
N GLY A 92 10.62 6.76 -8.16
CA GLY A 92 10.58 7.80 -9.18
C GLY A 92 9.89 7.37 -10.48
N LEU A 93 9.92 6.09 -10.81
CA LEU A 93 9.39 5.59 -12.08
C LEU A 93 8.00 4.97 -12.00
N HIS A 94 7.66 4.33 -10.88
CA HIS A 94 6.44 3.50 -10.80
C HIS A 94 5.25 4.21 -10.12
N LEU A 95 5.31 5.51 -9.87
CA LEU A 95 4.24 6.23 -9.15
C LEU A 95 2.87 6.07 -9.82
N ASP A 96 2.77 6.33 -11.13
CA ASP A 96 1.51 6.20 -11.88
C ASP A 96 1.03 4.74 -11.98
N GLU A 97 1.97 3.80 -12.05
CA GLU A 97 1.64 2.37 -12.03
C GLU A 97 1.06 1.94 -10.67
N ILE A 98 1.62 2.45 -9.56
CA ILE A 98 1.12 2.18 -8.21
C ILE A 98 -0.28 2.75 -8.04
N VAL A 99 -0.52 4.00 -8.47
CA VAL A 99 -1.84 4.64 -8.44
C VAL A 99 -2.85 3.82 -9.25
N SER A 100 -2.56 3.51 -10.51
CA SER A 100 -3.45 2.71 -11.36
C SER A 100 -3.70 1.31 -10.76
N GLY A 101 -2.68 0.71 -10.14
CA GLY A 101 -2.80 -0.57 -9.47
C GLY A 101 -3.72 -0.53 -8.25
N ALA A 102 -3.62 0.53 -7.44
CA ALA A 102 -4.46 0.74 -6.26
C ALA A 102 -5.93 1.02 -6.65
N GLU A 103 -6.17 1.82 -7.69
CA GLU A 103 -7.51 2.07 -8.22
C GLU A 103 -8.18 0.79 -8.74
N LYS A 104 -7.46 -0.01 -9.53
CA LYS A 104 -7.97 -1.32 -10.01
C LYS A 104 -8.23 -2.29 -8.86
N PHE A 105 -7.37 -2.28 -7.85
CA PHE A 105 -7.59 -3.04 -6.63
C PHE A 105 -8.86 -2.59 -5.90
N ALA A 106 -9.05 -1.27 -5.75
CA ALA A 106 -10.22 -0.68 -5.12
C ALA A 106 -11.51 -1.03 -5.86
N ALA A 107 -11.49 -1.01 -7.20
CA ALA A 107 -12.62 -1.36 -8.04
C ALA A 107 -12.92 -2.88 -8.08
N SER A 108 -11.94 -3.73 -7.76
CA SER A 108 -12.15 -5.18 -7.77
C SER A 108 -12.98 -5.66 -6.57
N ALA A 109 -13.87 -6.64 -6.82
CA ALA A 109 -14.78 -7.15 -5.79
C ALA A 109 -14.03 -7.84 -4.63
N ASN A 110 -12.95 -8.57 -4.91
CA ASN A 110 -12.22 -9.38 -3.92
C ASN A 110 -10.75 -9.00 -3.78
N GLY A 111 -10.31 -7.88 -4.36
CA GLY A 111 -8.91 -7.45 -4.36
C GLY A 111 -8.04 -8.07 -5.46
N ILE A 112 -8.54 -9.07 -6.21
CA ILE A 112 -7.75 -9.72 -7.25
C ILE A 112 -7.91 -8.99 -8.59
N VAL A 113 -6.87 -8.26 -8.97
CA VAL A 113 -6.78 -7.62 -10.29
C VAL A 113 -6.41 -8.66 -11.37
N PRO A 114 -7.15 -8.76 -12.48
CA PRO A 114 -6.83 -9.63 -13.60
C PRO A 114 -5.42 -9.40 -14.14
N TRP A 115 -4.69 -10.46 -14.49
CA TRP A 115 -3.28 -10.37 -14.89
C TRP A 115 -3.02 -9.37 -16.04
N LYS A 116 -3.92 -9.32 -17.02
CA LYS A 116 -3.82 -8.41 -18.18
C LYS A 116 -3.95 -6.94 -17.79
N GLU A 117 -4.69 -6.64 -16.72
CA GLU A 117 -4.95 -5.26 -16.27
C GLU A 117 -3.89 -4.75 -15.29
N ARG A 118 -3.06 -5.65 -14.75
CA ARG A 118 -1.99 -5.27 -13.82
C ARG A 118 -0.95 -4.38 -14.51
N PRO A 119 -0.47 -3.32 -13.83
CA PRO A 119 0.72 -2.59 -14.25
C PRO A 119 1.93 -3.51 -14.42
N ALA A 120 2.90 -3.10 -15.24
CA ALA A 120 4.07 -3.93 -15.57
C ALA A 120 4.91 -4.23 -14.32
N SER A 121 5.11 -3.22 -13.48
CA SER A 121 5.77 -3.32 -12.17
C SER A 121 5.08 -4.38 -11.28
N PHE A 122 3.75 -4.45 -11.28
CA PHE A 122 3.01 -5.40 -10.44
C PHE A 122 3.10 -6.83 -10.97
N ARG A 123 3.13 -7.05 -12.30
CA ARG A 123 3.23 -8.41 -12.86
C ARG A 123 4.49 -9.14 -12.40
N LYS A 124 5.61 -8.42 -12.25
CA LYS A 124 6.90 -8.96 -11.76
C LYS A 124 7.09 -8.75 -10.25
N GLY A 125 6.45 -7.73 -9.69
CA GLY A 125 6.67 -7.24 -8.33
C GLY A 125 5.92 -7.99 -7.24
N VAL A 126 4.87 -8.76 -7.54
CA VAL A 126 4.11 -9.48 -6.49
C VAL A 126 5.03 -10.42 -5.72
N VAL A 127 5.13 -10.17 -4.42
CA VAL A 127 5.85 -10.98 -3.43
C VAL A 127 4.92 -12.05 -2.88
N ALA A 128 3.70 -11.63 -2.52
CA ALA A 128 2.69 -12.50 -1.93
C ALA A 128 1.29 -11.98 -2.24
N ARG A 129 0.34 -12.90 -2.20
CA ARG A 129 -1.09 -12.60 -2.04
C ARG A 129 -1.59 -13.33 -0.80
N VAL A 130 -2.12 -12.58 0.15
CA VAL A 130 -2.60 -13.09 1.43
C VAL A 130 -4.12 -13.09 1.40
N PRO A 131 -4.80 -14.21 1.74
CA PRO A 131 -6.26 -14.24 1.76
C PRO A 131 -6.82 -13.26 2.79
N PRO A 132 -8.05 -12.74 2.59
CA PRO A 132 -8.70 -11.93 3.59
C PRO A 132 -8.90 -12.73 4.88
N LEU A 133 -8.82 -12.05 6.02
CA LEU A 133 -9.24 -12.64 7.28
C LEU A 133 -10.77 -12.83 7.28
N PRO A 134 -11.30 -13.84 8.00
CA PRO A 134 -12.72 -13.92 8.25
C PRO A 134 -13.21 -12.61 8.88
N ARG A 135 -14.23 -11.99 8.28
CA ARG A 135 -14.85 -10.79 8.85
C ARG A 135 -15.29 -11.14 10.27
N GLN A 136 -14.71 -10.48 11.26
CA GLN A 136 -15.23 -10.56 12.62
C GLN A 136 -16.57 -9.82 12.57
N GLN A 137 -17.69 -10.56 12.60
CA GLN A 137 -18.97 -9.92 12.91
C GLN A 137 -18.81 -9.34 14.31
N GLY A 138 -19.06 -8.04 14.46
CA GLY A 138 -18.92 -7.35 15.73
C GLY A 138 -19.61 -8.16 16.83
N SER A 139 -18.86 -8.51 17.87
CA SER A 139 -19.47 -8.93 19.11
C SER A 139 -20.20 -7.70 19.65
N ASP A 140 -21.47 -7.55 19.31
CA ASP A 140 -22.40 -6.77 20.12
C ASP A 140 -22.37 -7.40 21.53
N GLN A 141 -21.60 -6.78 22.43
CA GLN A 141 -21.68 -6.95 23.87
C GLN A 141 -21.95 -5.59 24.49
#